data_AF-A0A7X8K1W5-F1
#
_entry.id   AF-A0A7X8K1W5-F1
#
_cell.length_a   1.000
_cell.length_b   1.000
_cell.length_c   1.000
_cell.angle_alpha   90.00
_cell.angle_beta   90.00
_cell.angle_gamma   90.00
#
_symmetry.space_group_name_H-M   'P 1'
#
loop_
_entity.id
_entity.type
_entity.pdbx_description
1 polymer ?
#
loop_
_entity_poly.entity_id
_entity_poly.type
_entity_poly.pdbx_seq_one_letter_code
_entity_poly.pdbx_strand_id
1 'polypeptide(L)' 'TAFAVCEPCLSLSFHMDGNELVCDSCGTRWHLNDLSGIAGGCLDYPPEEIPYQVQEGQVLVELDLVENWTPRV' A
#
# COMPACT_ATOMS: atom_id res chain seq x y z
N THR A 1 2.03 -1.29 7.66
CA THR A 1 2.90 -1.36 6.46
C THR A 1 2.05 -1.92 5.34
N ALA A 2 1.95 -1.26 4.18
CA ALA A 2 1.09 -1.71 3.09
C ALA A 2 1.89 -2.49 2.04
N PHE A 3 1.25 -3.38 1.28
CA PHE A 3 1.84 -3.93 0.06
C PHE A 3 2.04 -2.78 -0.92
N ALA A 4 3.28 -2.58 -1.38
CA ALA A 4 3.62 -1.55 -2.35
C ALA A 4 3.19 -2.01 -3.76
N VAL A 5 1.90 -2.20 -3.99
CA VAL A 5 1.34 -2.53 -5.30
C VAL A 5 0.15 -1.63 -5.60
N CYS A 6 0.27 -0.80 -6.64
CA CYS A 6 -0.86 -0.11 -7.24
C CYS A 6 -1.46 -1.05 -8.27
N GLU A 7 -2.41 -1.89 -7.86
CA GLU A 7 -2.88 -3.00 -8.68
C GLU A 7 -3.40 -2.56 -10.06
N PRO A 8 -4.18 -1.47 -10.21
CA PRO A 8 -4.68 -1.08 -11.53
C PRO A 8 -3.57 -0.61 -12.47
N CYS A 9 -2.45 -0.12 -11.93
CA CYS A 9 -1.37 0.48 -12.69
C CYS A 9 -0.04 -0.31 -12.64
N LEU A 10 -0.03 -1.44 -11.93
CA LEU A 10 1.11 -2.33 -11.71
C LEU A 10 2.37 -1.64 -11.14
N SER A 11 2.20 -0.48 -10.50
CA SER A 11 3.34 0.19 -9.86
C SER A 11 3.78 -0.58 -8.62
N LEU A 12 5.08 -0.84 -8.53
CA LEU A 12 5.74 -1.33 -7.31
C LEU A 12 6.47 -0.21 -6.55
N SER A 13 6.35 1.03 -7.02
CA SER A 13 7.08 2.19 -6.51
C SER A 13 6.13 3.29 -6.05
N PHE A 14 6.41 3.80 -4.86
CA PHE A 14 5.66 4.84 -4.17
C PHE A 14 6.61 5.74 -3.41
N HIS A 15 6.22 6.99 -3.19
CA HIS A 15 6.88 7.88 -2.24
C HIS A 15 5.87 8.54 -1.31
N MET A 16 6.38 9.08 -0.21
CA MET A 16 5.60 9.89 0.72
C MET A 16 5.76 11.37 0.37
N ASP A 17 4.64 12.08 0.31
CA ASP A 17 4.57 13.54 0.15
C ASP A 17 3.78 14.10 1.34
N GLY A 18 4.50 14.49 2.40
CA GLY A 18 3.87 14.87 3.67
C GLY A 18 3.11 13.71 4.30
N ASN A 19 1.78 13.83 4.39
CA ASN A 19 0.88 12.80 4.94
C ASN A 19 0.18 11.96 3.85
N GLU A 20 0.72 11.99 2.63
CA GLU A 20 0.15 11.32 1.47
C GLU A 20 1.10 10.23 0.97
N LEU A 21 0.53 9.11 0.54
CA LEU A 21 1.19 8.09 -0.25
C LEU A 21 0.91 8.36 -1.73
N VAL A 22 1.96 8.45 -2.54
CA VAL A 22 1.86 8.78 -3.96
C VAL A 22 2.40 7.64 -4.80
N CYS A 23 1.62 7.15 -5.76
CA CYS A 23 2.06 6.17 -6.74
C CYS A 23 2.98 6.84 -7.79
N ASP A 24 4.17 6.28 -8.01
CA ASP A 24 5.14 6.85 -8.96
C ASP A 24 4.75 6.66 -10.43
N SER A 25 3.88 5.69 -10.73
CA SER A 25 3.45 5.41 -12.10
C SER A 25 2.29 6.31 -12.56
N CYS A 26 1.22 6.39 -11.77
CA CYS A 26 -0.02 7.07 -12.16
C CYS A 26 -0.31 8.35 -11.35
N GLY A 27 0.50 8.67 -10.33
CA GLY A 27 0.31 9.84 -9.49
C GLY A 27 -0.93 9.78 -8.60
N THR A 28 -1.59 8.63 -8.46
CA THR A 28 -2.71 8.47 -7.51
C THR A 28 -2.20 8.67 -6.08
N ARG A 29 -3.01 9.36 -5.27
CA ARG A 29 -2.70 9.82 -3.92
C ARG A 29 -3.70 9.28 -2.92
N TRP A 30 -3.19 8.81 -1.78
CA TRP A 30 -3.98 8.32 -0.65
C TRP A 30 -3.46 8.90 0.66
N HIS A 31 -4.30 9.01 1.69
CA HIS A 31 -3.86 9.38 3.02
C HIS A 31 -3.03 8.26 3.66
N LEU A 32 -1.86 8.56 4.25
CA LEU A 32 -1.01 7.53 4.86
C LEU A 32 -1.63 6.79 6.05
N ASN A 33 -2.60 7.43 6.73
CA ASN A 33 -3.17 6.92 7.97
C ASN A 33 -4.19 5.80 7.74
N ASP A 34 -5.05 5.95 6.73
CA ASP A 34 -6.19 5.05 6.47
C ASP A 34 -6.31 4.64 5.00
N LEU A 35 -5.37 5.09 4.15
CA LEU A 35 -5.33 4.85 2.72
C LEU A 35 -6.59 5.29 1.98
N SER A 36 -7.36 6.22 2.57
CA SER A 36 -8.49 6.84 1.90
C SER A 36 -8.02 7.67 0.71
N GLY A 37 -8.76 7.58 -0.39
CA GLY A 37 -8.39 8.20 -1.66
C GLY A 37 -8.44 9.72 -1.62
N ILE A 38 -7.41 10.37 -2.16
CA ILE A 38 -7.31 11.84 -2.27
C ILE A 38 -7.58 12.27 -3.72
N ALA A 39 -6.78 11.75 -4.67
CA ALA A 39 -6.85 12.12 -6.08
C ALA A 39 -6.19 11.06 -6.97
N GLY A 40 -6.67 10.89 -8.20
CA GLY A 40 -6.08 9.98 -9.21
C GLY A 40 -7.07 8.94 -9.74
N GLY A 41 -6.57 8.03 -10.58
CA GLY A 41 -7.39 7.05 -11.30
C GLY A 41 -7.53 5.69 -10.60
N CYS A 42 -6.72 5.41 -9.56
CA CYS A 42 -6.67 4.10 -8.90
C CYS A 42 -7.34 4.10 -7.52
N LEU A 43 -8.24 5.03 -7.24
CA LEU A 43 -8.78 5.27 -5.90
C LEU A 43 -9.62 4.12 -5.34
N ASP A 44 -10.25 3.33 -6.21
CA ASP A 44 -11.05 2.15 -5.83
C ASP A 44 -10.18 0.97 -5.35
N TYR A 45 -8.87 1.05 -5.58
CA TYR A 45 -7.88 0.04 -5.20
C TYR A 45 -6.76 0.68 -4.39
N PRO A 46 -7.04 1.19 -3.17
CA PRO A 46 -5.99 1.69 -2.29
C PRO A 46 -5.05 0.53 -1.92
N PRO A 47 -3.74 0.78 -1.72
CA PRO A 47 -2.81 -0.26 -1.28
C PRO A 47 -3.35 -1.02 -0.08
N GLU A 48 -3.08 -2.32 0.00
CA GLU A 48 -3.60 -3.15 1.08
C GLU A 48 -2.68 -3.10 2.29
N GLU A 49 -3.25 -2.85 3.47
CA GLU A 49 -2.50 -2.90 4.73
C GLU A 49 -2.13 -4.35 5.08
N ILE A 50 -0.88 -4.56 5.48
CA ILE A 50 -0.38 -5.83 5.99
C ILE A 50 -0.47 -5.79 7.51
N PRO A 51 -1.30 -6.64 8.16
CA PRO A 51 -1.26 -6.83 9.60
C PRO A 51 0.14 -7.22 10.08
N TYR A 52 0.59 -6.57 11.15
CA TYR A 52 1.91 -6.81 11.71
C TYR A 52 1.90 -6.68 13.23
N GLN A 53 2.93 -7.24 13.85
CA GLN A 53 3.23 -7.06 15.26
C GLN A 53 4.63 -6.47 15.41
N VAL A 54 4.84 -5.65 16.45
CA VAL A 54 6.17 -5.16 16.80
C VAL A 54 6.63 -5.91 18.05
N GLN A 55 7.66 -6.73 17.91
CA GLN A 55 8.25 -7.50 19.01
C GLN A 55 9.77 -7.32 19.00
N GLU A 56 10.34 -6.90 20.13
CA GLU A 56 11.79 -6.72 20.29
C GLU A 56 12.44 -5.83 19.21
N GLY A 57 11.71 -4.81 18.73
CA GLY A 57 12.18 -3.91 17.68
C GLY A 57 12.11 -4.48 16.26
N GLN A 58 11.53 -5.67 16.10
CA GLN A 58 11.26 -6.29 14.79
C GLN A 58 9.79 -6.11 14.41
N VAL A 59 9.55 -5.91 13.11
CA VAL A 59 8.21 -5.96 12.51
C VAL A 59 8.00 -7.40 12.04
N LEU A 60 7.06 -8.09 12.69
CA LEU A 60 6.68 -9.45 12.36
C LEU A 60 5.39 -9.44 11.55
N VAL A 61 5.39 -10.21 10.47
CA VAL A 61 4.25 -10.41 9.57
C VAL A 61 4.04 -11.91 9.41
N GLU A 62 2.79 -12.34 9.33
CA GLU A 62 2.45 -13.73 9.03
C GLU A 62 2.94 -14.11 7.62
N LEU A 63 3.78 -15.14 7.53
CA LEU A 63 4.37 -15.54 6.25
C LEU A 63 3.32 -15.98 5.23
N ASP A 64 2.31 -16.73 5.68
CA ASP A 64 1.23 -17.26 4.84
C ASP A 64 0.41 -16.13 4.19
N LEU A 65 0.26 -15.00 4.88
CA LEU A 65 -0.37 -13.80 4.32
C LEU A 65 0.44 -13.25 3.13
N VAL A 66 1.77 -13.24 3.25
CA VAL A 66 2.66 -12.69 2.20
C VAL A 66 2.76 -13.65 1.01
N GLU A 67 2.90 -14.94 1.26
CA GLU A 67 3.08 -15.95 0.22
C GLU A 67 1.82 -16.18 -0.63
N ASN A 68 0.63 -16.04 -0.03
CA ASN A 68 -0.64 -16.25 -0.71
C ASN A 68 -1.33 -14.94 -1.11
N TRP A 69 -0.69 -13.79 -0.90
CA TRP A 69 -1.24 -12.52 -1.35
C TRP A 69 -1.30 -12.48 -2.89
N THR A 70 -2.44 -12.05 -3.42
CA THR A 70 -2.64 -11.87 -4.86
C THR A 70 -3.32 -10.52 -5.13
N PRO A 71 -2.96 -9.82 -6.23
CA PRO A 71 -3.67 -8.62 -6.65
C PRO A 71 -5.18 -8.87 -6.83
N ARG A 72 -5.98 -7.85 -6.49
CA ARG A 72 -7.43 -7.80 -6.61
C ARG A 72 -7.90 -7.49 -8.05
N VAL A 73 -6.99 -7.05 -8.92
CA VAL A 73 -7.24 -6.62 -10.31
C VAL A 73 -6.46 -7.49 -11.29
#